data_AF-A0A2E0Q1U0-F1
#
_entry.id   AF-A0A2E0Q1U0-F1
#
_cell.length_a   1.000
_cell.length_b   1.000
_cell.length_c   1.000
_cell.angle_alpha   90.00
_cell.angle_beta   90.00
_cell.angle_gamma   90.00
#
_symmetry.space_group_name_H-M   'P 1'
#
loop_
_entity.id
_entity.type
_entity.pdbx_description
1 polymer ?
#
loop_
_entity_poly.entity_id
_entity_poly.type
_entity_poly.pdbx_seq_one_letter_code
_entity_poly.pdbx_strand_id
1 'polypeptide(L)'
;MLNVKLKTILLFIAILISTNLHSKILDKDEARQADLSTLQEEISLFQSISLGISLSLAHCDNNENCSLPMEEKEIQQLLDTIESRIDSLAKRQTEIEDIIGFNKVLSAYISERDTYSEHLSKMKELIIRFGSNDESLQYGVDPDFPVEAAIDEDLLDYLSELTSFEDEELLDDEDIEESVTPAEANIPSQ
;
A
#
# COMPACT_ATOMS: atom_id res chain seq x y z
N MET A 1 47.04 -14.67 32.82
CA MET A 1 45.86 -15.56 32.61
C MET A 1 44.52 -14.88 32.96
N LEU A 2 44.45 -14.03 34.00
CA LEU A 2 43.22 -13.36 34.45
C LEU A 2 42.62 -12.37 33.40
N ASN A 3 43.46 -11.60 32.70
CA ASN A 3 43.03 -10.63 31.69
C ASN A 3 42.44 -11.26 30.41
N VAL A 4 42.84 -12.50 30.08
CA VAL A 4 42.29 -13.23 28.92
C VAL A 4 40.89 -13.76 29.25
N LYS A 5 40.67 -14.23 30.49
CA LYS A 5 39.35 -14.68 30.97
C LYS A 5 38.35 -13.53 31.10
N LEU A 6 38.79 -12.34 31.49
CA LEU A 6 37.93 -11.15 31.56
C LEU A 6 37.50 -10.67 30.17
N LYS A 7 38.41 -10.70 29.18
CA LYS A 7 38.09 -10.35 27.78
C LYS A 7 37.11 -11.34 27.15
N THR A 8 37.25 -12.64 27.39
CA THR A 8 36.27 -13.62 26.88
C THR A 8 34.92 -13.48 27.55
N ILE A 9 34.85 -13.19 28.85
CA ILE A 9 33.57 -12.93 29.54
C ILE A 9 32.87 -11.69 28.96
N LEU A 10 33.60 -10.59 28.73
CA LEU A 10 33.04 -9.38 28.09
C LEU A 10 32.54 -9.64 26.67
N LEU A 11 33.25 -10.46 25.89
CA LEU A 11 32.83 -10.85 24.55
C LEU A 11 31.53 -11.67 24.58
N PHE A 12 31.38 -12.60 25.53
CA PHE A 12 30.15 -13.37 25.71
C PHE A 12 28.97 -12.49 26.16
N ILE A 13 29.19 -11.50 27.03
CA ILE A 13 28.15 -10.53 27.44
C ILE A 13 27.71 -9.68 26.23
N ALA A 14 28.65 -9.21 25.39
CA ALA A 14 28.33 -8.43 24.20
C ALA A 14 27.48 -9.22 23.18
N ILE A 15 27.78 -10.51 23.00
CA ILE A 15 27.01 -11.38 22.10
C ILE A 15 25.59 -11.64 22.66
N LEU A 16 25.45 -11.76 23.98
CA LEU A 16 24.14 -11.99 24.62
C LEU A 16 23.21 -10.77 24.64
N ILE A 17 23.74 -9.53 24.54
CA ILE A 17 22.92 -8.32 24.41
C ILE A 17 22.35 -8.17 22.98
N SER A 18 22.97 -8.86 22.01
CA SER A 18 22.63 -8.72 20.58
C SER A 18 21.37 -9.48 20.14
N THR A 19 20.76 -10.29 21.02
CA THR A 19 19.73 -11.28 20.63
C THR A 19 18.28 -10.85 20.82
N ASN A 20 17.99 -9.56 21.04
CA ASN A 20 16.61 -9.07 21.24
C ASN A 20 16.12 -8.05 20.20
N LEU A 21 16.68 -8.04 18.99
CA LEU A 21 16.05 -7.36 17.85
C LEU A 21 15.09 -8.34 17.16
N HIS A 22 14.07 -8.78 17.89
CA HIS A 22 12.90 -9.32 17.21
C HIS A 22 12.09 -8.11 16.75
N SER A 23 12.24 -7.74 15.47
CA SER A 23 11.31 -6.84 14.81
C SER A 23 9.92 -7.46 14.96
N LYS A 24 9.05 -6.76 15.69
CA LYS A 24 7.70 -7.18 16.05
C LYS A 24 6.78 -6.01 15.77
N ILE A 25 5.58 -6.30 15.28
CA ILE A 25 4.49 -5.33 15.26
C ILE A 25 4.18 -4.99 16.73
N LEU A 26 4.29 -3.72 17.07
CA LEU A 26 4.09 -3.24 18.44
C LEU A 26 2.64 -3.50 18.85
N ASP A 27 2.38 -3.68 20.14
CA ASP A 27 1.00 -3.56 20.60
C ASP A 27 0.55 -2.08 20.61
N LYS A 28 -0.74 -1.85 20.85
CA LYS A 28 -1.32 -0.50 20.83
C LYS A 28 -0.73 0.43 21.90
N ASP A 29 -0.44 -0.09 23.09
CA ASP A 29 0.09 0.67 24.21
C ASP A 29 1.60 0.92 24.06
N GLU A 30 2.34 -0.07 23.53
CA GLU A 30 3.74 0.01 23.12
C GLU A 30 3.91 1.11 22.06
N ALA A 31 3.14 1.09 20.99
CA ALA A 31 3.25 2.07 19.92
C ALA A 31 2.88 3.49 20.33
N ARG A 32 1.97 3.65 21.30
CA ARG A 32 1.58 4.97 21.81
C ARG A 32 2.75 5.66 22.54
N GLN A 33 3.60 4.88 23.20
CA GLN A 33 4.74 5.35 23.98
C GLN A 33 6.06 5.27 23.21
N ALA A 34 6.08 4.55 22.09
CA ALA A 34 7.25 4.37 21.26
C ALA A 34 7.84 5.71 20.78
N ASP A 35 9.18 5.74 20.77
CA ASP A 35 9.94 6.79 20.11
C ASP A 35 9.89 6.63 18.58
N LEU A 36 10.36 7.67 17.88
CA LEU A 36 10.33 7.70 16.42
C LEU A 36 11.19 6.59 15.79
N SER A 37 12.30 6.19 16.43
CA SER A 37 13.16 5.09 15.95
C SER A 37 12.45 3.75 15.98
N THR A 38 11.77 3.44 17.08
CA THR A 38 11.04 2.18 17.26
C THR A 38 9.89 2.08 16.26
N LEU A 39 9.18 3.19 16.04
CA LEU A 39 8.14 3.26 15.01
C LEU A 39 8.71 3.09 13.60
N GLN A 40 9.92 3.60 13.34
CA GLN A 40 10.58 3.41 12.05
C GLN A 40 11.02 1.96 11.82
N GLU A 41 11.42 1.25 12.87
CA GLU A 41 11.67 -0.20 12.80
C GLU A 41 10.39 -1.00 12.50
N GLU A 42 9.26 -0.64 13.11
CA GLU A 42 7.95 -1.22 12.82
C GLU A 42 7.54 -0.96 11.36
N ILE A 43 7.77 0.25 10.82
CA ILE A 43 7.56 0.56 9.40
C ILE A 43 8.39 -0.35 8.48
N SER A 44 9.68 -0.56 8.79
CA SER A 44 10.52 -1.46 7.99
C SER A 44 10.03 -2.91 8.00
N LEU A 45 9.37 -3.33 9.09
CA LEU A 45 8.68 -4.63 9.13
C LEU A 45 7.47 -4.66 8.20
N PHE A 46 6.61 -3.63 8.25
CA PHE A 46 5.46 -3.52 7.34
C PHE A 46 5.89 -3.53 5.87
N GLN A 47 6.99 -2.86 5.52
CA GLN A 47 7.57 -2.87 4.17
C GLN A 47 8.02 -4.27 3.75
N SER A 48 8.66 -5.01 4.65
CA SER A 48 9.12 -6.38 4.39
C SER A 48 7.94 -7.34 4.16
N ILE A 49 6.87 -7.18 4.95
CA ILE A 49 5.63 -7.96 4.79
C ILE A 49 4.94 -7.57 3.47
N SER A 50 4.84 -6.28 3.16
CA SER A 50 4.24 -5.75 1.92
C SER A 50 4.94 -6.31 0.67
N LEU A 51 6.27 -6.45 0.71
CA LEU A 51 7.02 -7.09 -0.37
C LEU A 51 6.64 -8.57 -0.53
N GLY A 52 6.52 -9.32 0.58
CA GLY A 52 6.07 -10.71 0.55
C GLY A 52 4.66 -10.88 -0.02
N ILE A 53 3.76 -9.98 0.36
CA ILE A 53 2.39 -9.93 -0.17
C ILE A 53 2.41 -9.63 -1.67
N SER A 54 3.14 -8.60 -2.09
CA SER A 54 3.28 -8.21 -3.50
C SER A 54 3.75 -9.38 -4.37
N LEU A 55 4.77 -10.11 -3.91
CA LEU A 55 5.30 -11.28 -4.61
C LEU A 55 4.28 -12.41 -4.69
N SER A 56 3.51 -12.63 -3.62
CA SER A 56 2.47 -13.67 -3.58
C SER A 56 1.31 -13.34 -4.52
N LEU A 57 0.88 -12.07 -4.56
CA LEU A 57 -0.16 -11.59 -5.48
C LEU A 57 0.30 -11.69 -6.94
N ALA A 58 1.51 -11.19 -7.24
CA ALA A 58 2.07 -11.25 -8.59
C ALA A 58 2.26 -12.69 -9.09
N HIS A 59 2.54 -13.64 -8.19
CA HIS A 59 2.59 -15.05 -8.55
C HIS A 59 1.22 -15.60 -9.00
N CYS A 60 0.14 -15.10 -8.40
CA CYS A 60 -1.23 -15.53 -8.72
C CYS A 60 -1.83 -14.86 -9.96
N ASP A 61 -1.31 -13.71 -10.41
CA ASP A 61 -1.86 -13.00 -11.57
C ASP A 61 -1.89 -13.85 -12.86
N ASN A 62 -0.92 -14.75 -13.03
CA ASN A 62 -0.74 -15.57 -14.23
C ASN A 62 -0.98 -17.07 -14.01
N ASN A 63 -1.53 -17.47 -12.85
CA ASN A 63 -1.73 -18.87 -12.50
C ASN A 63 -3.19 -19.11 -12.10
N GLU A 64 -3.94 -19.79 -12.98
CA GLU A 64 -5.37 -20.09 -12.80
C GLU A 64 -5.67 -20.97 -11.57
N ASN A 65 -4.69 -21.73 -11.09
CA ASN A 65 -4.79 -22.59 -9.91
C ASN A 65 -3.91 -22.07 -8.76
N CYS A 66 -3.82 -20.75 -8.60
CA CYS A 66 -3.07 -20.17 -7.50
C CYS A 66 -3.85 -20.23 -6.18
N SER A 67 -3.14 -20.50 -5.08
CA SER A 67 -3.64 -20.32 -3.73
C SER A 67 -2.77 -19.29 -3.04
N LEU A 68 -3.37 -18.19 -2.59
CA LEU A 68 -2.64 -17.22 -1.79
C LEU A 68 -2.28 -17.84 -0.42
N PRO A 69 -1.08 -17.55 0.11
CA PRO A 69 -0.64 -18.09 1.40
C PRO A 69 -1.25 -17.35 2.60
N MET A 70 -2.04 -16.30 2.36
CA MET A 70 -2.65 -15.44 3.37
C MET A 70 -4.13 -15.20 3.07
N GLU A 71 -4.90 -14.93 4.13
CA GLU A 71 -6.33 -14.61 4.04
C GLU A 71 -6.58 -13.09 3.94
N GLU A 72 -7.71 -12.70 3.35
CA GLU A 72 -8.16 -11.31 3.28
C GLU A 72 -8.17 -10.64 4.66
N LYS A 73 -8.64 -11.39 5.67
CA LYS A 73 -8.71 -10.92 7.05
C LYS A 73 -7.33 -10.58 7.63
N GLU A 74 -6.28 -11.29 7.24
CA GLU A 74 -4.92 -11.02 7.72
C GLU A 74 -4.40 -9.68 7.18
N ILE A 75 -4.63 -9.40 5.89
CA ILE A 75 -4.29 -8.09 5.30
C ILE A 75 -5.12 -6.98 5.95
N GLN A 76 -6.42 -7.21 6.17
CA GLN A 76 -7.29 -6.25 6.84
C GLN A 76 -6.79 -5.94 8.27
N GLN A 77 -6.35 -6.93 9.03
CA GLN A 77 -5.79 -6.71 10.38
C GLN A 77 -4.51 -5.88 10.36
N LEU A 78 -3.65 -6.07 9.36
CA LEU A 78 -2.44 -5.25 9.19
C LEU A 78 -2.81 -3.80 8.82
N LEU A 79 -3.80 -3.62 7.94
CA LEU A 79 -4.32 -2.31 7.56
C LEU A 79 -4.93 -1.57 8.76
N ASP A 80 -5.79 -2.22 9.54
CA ASP A 80 -6.41 -1.67 10.76
C ASP A 80 -5.33 -1.25 11.78
N THR A 81 -4.24 -2.03 11.87
CA THR A 81 -3.10 -1.71 12.73
C THR A 81 -2.43 -0.42 12.27
N ILE A 82 -2.13 -0.29 10.97
CA ILE A 82 -1.52 0.90 10.38
C ILE A 82 -2.41 2.14 10.57
N GLU A 83 -3.72 2.03 10.33
CA GLU A 83 -4.67 3.13 10.55
C GLU A 83 -4.70 3.57 12.01
N SER A 84 -4.70 2.61 12.95
CA SER A 84 -4.60 2.94 14.37
C SER A 84 -3.27 3.64 14.73
N ARG A 85 -2.17 3.38 14.00
CA ARG A 85 -0.89 4.10 14.18
C ARG A 85 -0.99 5.54 13.71
N ILE A 86 -1.57 5.75 12.53
CA ILE A 86 -1.79 7.09 11.96
C ILE A 86 -2.63 7.92 12.93
N ASP A 87 -3.75 7.39 13.41
CA ASP A 87 -4.64 8.06 14.36
C ASP A 87 -3.93 8.41 15.67
N SER A 88 -3.11 7.48 16.18
CA SER A 88 -2.35 7.71 17.41
C SER A 88 -1.27 8.77 17.23
N LEU A 89 -0.61 8.79 16.07
CA LEU A 89 0.43 9.78 15.75
C LEU A 89 -0.19 11.16 15.55
N ALA A 90 -1.28 11.26 14.80
CA ALA A 90 -2.00 12.52 14.58
C ALA A 90 -2.39 13.20 15.90
N LYS A 91 -2.81 12.43 16.91
CA LYS A 91 -3.14 12.95 18.25
C LYS A 91 -1.93 13.45 19.03
N ARG A 92 -0.74 12.89 18.79
CA ARG A 92 0.52 13.26 19.46
C ARG A 92 1.23 14.45 18.82
N GLN A 93 0.73 14.97 17.69
CA GLN A 93 1.44 15.99 16.89
C GLN A 93 1.86 17.24 17.71
N THR A 94 1.07 17.62 18.72
CA THR A 94 1.34 18.80 19.58
C THR A 94 2.40 18.57 20.65
N GLU A 95 2.80 17.32 20.90
CA GLU A 95 3.73 16.93 21.97
C GLU A 95 5.15 16.64 21.45
N ILE A 96 5.36 16.80 20.14
CA ILE A 96 6.57 16.39 19.45
C ILE A 96 7.55 17.55 19.31
N GLU A 97 8.80 17.35 19.75
CA GLU A 97 9.91 18.29 19.53
C GLU A 97 10.53 18.14 18.12
N ASP A 98 10.71 16.91 17.64
CA ASP A 98 11.23 16.61 16.29
C ASP A 98 10.11 16.48 15.25
N ILE A 99 9.62 17.62 14.78
CA ILE A 99 8.54 17.71 13.79
C ILE A 99 8.94 17.04 12.45
N ILE A 100 10.21 17.12 12.06
CA ILE A 100 10.69 16.59 10.77
C ILE A 100 10.69 15.06 10.82
N GLY A 101 11.28 14.47 11.87
CA GLY A 101 11.28 13.02 12.08
C GLY A 101 9.86 12.47 12.23
N PHE A 102 9.00 13.18 12.97
CA PHE A 102 7.61 12.79 13.12
C PHE A 102 6.85 12.79 11.80
N ASN A 103 6.96 13.85 11.00
CA ASN A 103 6.29 13.91 9.69
C ASN A 103 6.79 12.80 8.76
N LYS A 104 8.09 12.47 8.82
CA LYS A 104 8.63 11.34 8.06
C LYS A 104 7.98 10.01 8.47
N VAL A 105 7.88 9.73 9.76
CA VAL A 105 7.25 8.50 10.29
C VAL A 105 5.77 8.46 9.94
N LEU A 106 5.04 9.56 10.12
CA LEU A 106 3.61 9.66 9.79
C LEU A 106 3.36 9.42 8.30
N SER A 107 4.10 10.10 7.42
CA SER A 107 3.99 9.91 5.98
C SER A 107 4.34 8.49 5.55
N ALA A 108 5.29 7.85 6.21
CA ALA A 108 5.61 6.45 5.94
C ALA A 108 4.45 5.52 6.30
N TYR A 109 3.80 5.69 7.46
CA TYR A 109 2.60 4.92 7.79
C TYR A 109 1.45 5.15 6.80
N ILE A 110 1.25 6.39 6.34
CA ILE A 110 0.25 6.71 5.31
C ILE A 110 0.57 5.96 4.01
N SER A 111 1.83 5.96 3.59
CA SER A 111 2.28 5.21 2.41
C SER A 111 2.03 3.71 2.54
N GLU A 112 2.30 3.13 3.72
CA GLU A 112 2.01 1.72 3.97
C GLU A 112 0.50 1.46 3.94
N ARG A 113 -0.34 2.31 4.54
CA ARG A 113 -1.81 2.18 4.48
C ARG A 113 -2.29 2.06 3.04
N ASP A 114 -1.83 2.96 2.18
CA ASP A 114 -2.23 2.98 0.77
C ASP A 114 -1.78 1.70 0.05
N THR A 115 -0.55 1.25 0.33
CA THR A 115 0.00 0.02 -0.22
C THR A 115 -0.79 -1.23 0.21
N TYR A 116 -1.12 -1.35 1.50
CA TYR A 116 -1.91 -2.47 2.01
C TYR A 116 -3.36 -2.44 1.52
N SER A 117 -3.91 -1.25 1.30
CA SER A 117 -5.24 -1.08 0.68
C SER A 117 -5.25 -1.58 -0.76
N GLU A 118 -4.18 -1.30 -1.52
CA GLU A 118 -4.01 -1.82 -2.88
C GLU A 118 -3.88 -3.35 -2.88
N HIS A 119 -3.08 -3.91 -1.97
CA HIS A 119 -2.95 -5.37 -1.82
C HIS A 119 -4.28 -6.05 -1.52
N LEU A 120 -5.08 -5.45 -0.64
CA LEU A 120 -6.41 -5.95 -0.31
C LEU A 120 -7.34 -5.93 -1.53
N SER A 121 -7.30 -4.85 -2.32
CA SER A 121 -8.07 -4.73 -3.56
C SER A 121 -7.70 -5.80 -4.58
N LYS A 122 -6.39 -5.98 -4.83
CA LYS A 122 -5.86 -7.02 -5.74
C LYS A 122 -6.22 -8.43 -5.29
N MET A 123 -6.13 -8.71 -3.98
CA MET A 123 -6.55 -10.00 -3.43
C MET A 123 -8.03 -10.28 -3.70
N LYS A 124 -8.90 -9.28 -3.51
CA LYS A 124 -10.34 -9.41 -3.79
C LYS A 124 -10.61 -9.68 -5.26
N GLU A 125 -9.91 -8.98 -6.15
CA GLU A 125 -10.00 -9.23 -7.59
C GLU A 125 -9.64 -10.68 -7.94
N LEU A 126 -8.53 -11.19 -7.40
CA LEU A 126 -8.09 -12.58 -7.60
C LEU A 126 -9.12 -13.58 -7.04
N ILE A 127 -9.66 -13.34 -5.84
CA ILE A 127 -10.70 -14.20 -5.25
C ILE A 127 -11.94 -14.24 -6.14
N ILE A 128 -12.39 -13.10 -6.67
CA ILE A 128 -13.52 -13.04 -7.60
C ILE A 128 -13.20 -13.80 -8.89
N ARG A 129 -12.01 -13.59 -9.45
CA ARG A 129 -11.55 -14.27 -10.67
C ARG A 129 -11.56 -15.79 -10.52
N PHE A 130 -11.00 -16.31 -9.43
CA PHE A 130 -10.95 -17.76 -9.17
C PHE A 130 -12.32 -18.33 -8.75
N GLY A 131 -13.11 -17.58 -7.97
CA GLY A 131 -14.46 -18.00 -7.56
C GLY A 131 -15.46 -18.03 -8.71
N SER A 132 -15.32 -17.15 -9.70
CA SER A 132 -16.19 -17.10 -10.89
C SER A 132 -15.91 -18.23 -11.88
N ASN A 133 -14.72 -18.84 -11.82
CA ASN A 133 -14.35 -19.96 -12.69
C ASN A 133 -14.97 -21.31 -12.26
N ASP A 134 -15.46 -21.42 -11.02
CA ASP A 134 -16.10 -22.63 -10.49
C ASP A 134 -17.62 -22.72 -10.84
N GLU A 135 -18.21 -21.64 -11.37
CA GLU A 135 -19.62 -21.64 -11.84
C GLU A 135 -19.83 -22.20 -13.26
N SER A 136 -18.84 -22.90 -13.82
CA SER A 136 -18.99 -23.62 -15.09
C SER A 136 -19.42 -25.08 -14.93
N LEU A 137 -19.63 -25.58 -13.70
CA LEU A 137 -20.06 -26.96 -13.42
C LEU A 137 -21.22 -27.04 -12.42
N GLN A 138 -22.41 -26.56 -12.79
CA GLN A 138 -23.71 -27.24 -12.56
C GLN A 138 -24.90 -26.35 -12.96
N TYR A 139 -25.23 -26.30 -14.25
CA TYR A 139 -26.61 -26.06 -14.68
C TYR A 139 -27.27 -27.40 -15.00
N GLY A 140 -27.60 -28.13 -13.94
CA GLY A 140 -28.56 -29.23 -13.98
C GLY A 140 -29.94 -28.72 -13.54
N VAL A 141 -30.72 -28.24 -14.52
CA VAL A 141 -32.20 -28.16 -14.55
C VAL A 141 -32.92 -27.57 -13.32
N ASP A 142 -33.39 -26.33 -13.45
CA ASP A 142 -34.84 -26.02 -13.38
C ASP A 142 -35.15 -24.67 -14.09
N PRO A 143 -35.91 -24.63 -15.21
CA PRO A 143 -36.32 -23.39 -15.83
C PRO A 143 -37.69 -22.98 -15.29
N ASP A 144 -37.73 -22.22 -14.20
CA ASP A 144 -38.96 -21.53 -13.79
C ASP A 144 -38.70 -20.21 -13.04
N PHE A 145 -37.82 -19.39 -13.62
CA PHE A 145 -37.71 -17.97 -13.28
C PHE A 145 -38.33 -17.15 -14.42
N PRO A 146 -39.39 -16.37 -14.20
CA PRO A 146 -39.93 -15.50 -15.23
C PRO A 146 -38.90 -14.41 -15.53
N VAL A 147 -38.30 -14.49 -16.72
CA VAL A 147 -37.40 -13.47 -17.25
C VAL A 147 -38.23 -12.28 -17.74
N GLU A 148 -38.44 -11.32 -16.85
CA GLU A 148 -38.68 -9.94 -17.22
C GLU A 148 -37.58 -9.10 -16.57
N ALA A 149 -36.37 -9.22 -17.13
CA ALA A 149 -35.34 -8.22 -16.91
C ALA A 149 -35.83 -6.92 -17.55
N ALA A 150 -36.35 -6.01 -16.74
CA ALA A 150 -36.50 -4.62 -17.14
C ALA A 150 -35.09 -4.07 -17.35
N ILE A 151 -34.63 -4.13 -18.59
CA ILE A 151 -33.45 -3.38 -19.03
C ILE A 151 -33.88 -1.91 -18.95
N ASP A 152 -33.30 -1.18 -18.01
CA ASP A 152 -33.51 0.26 -17.86
C ASP A 152 -32.86 0.96 -19.06
N GLU A 153 -33.67 1.50 -19.98
CA GLU A 153 -33.17 2.18 -21.18
C GLU A 153 -32.31 3.41 -20.81
N ASP A 154 -32.54 4.01 -19.63
CA ASP A 154 -31.74 5.13 -19.13
C ASP A 154 -30.28 4.70 -18.86
N LEU A 155 -30.05 3.43 -18.50
CA LEU A 155 -28.71 2.89 -18.27
C LEU A 155 -27.96 2.64 -19.59
N LEU A 156 -28.69 2.29 -20.65
CA LEU A 156 -28.11 2.09 -21.99
C LEU A 156 -27.70 3.42 -22.63
N ASP A 157 -28.51 4.47 -22.43
CA ASP A 157 -28.17 5.82 -22.91
C ASP A 157 -26.93 6.37 -22.20
N TYR A 158 -26.80 6.15 -20.88
CA TYR A 158 -25.60 6.57 -20.13
C TYR A 158 -24.32 5.85 -20.61
N LEU A 159 -24.41 4.55 -20.89
CA LEU A 159 -23.27 3.79 -21.43
C LEU A 159 -22.91 4.25 -22.85
N SER A 160 -23.91 4.59 -23.67
CA SER A 160 -23.67 5.17 -25.00
C SER A 160 -23.01 6.55 -24.92
N GLU A 161 -23.37 7.37 -23.93
CA GLU A 161 -22.77 8.69 -23.70
C GLU A 161 -21.30 8.57 -23.27
N LEU A 162 -20.97 7.62 -22.39
CA LEU A 162 -19.58 7.36 -21.98
C LEU A 162 -18.68 6.90 -23.13
N THR A 163 -19.20 6.08 -24.06
CA THR A 163 -18.44 5.66 -25.25
C THR A 163 -18.23 6.77 -26.27
N SER A 164 -18.90 7.93 -26.13
CA SER A 164 -18.73 9.07 -27.04
C SER A 164 -17.58 10.01 -26.66
N PHE A 165 -16.94 9.81 -25.49
CA PHE A 165 -15.85 10.66 -25.00
C PHE A 165 -14.44 10.18 -25.40
N GLU A 166 -14.31 9.10 -26.17
CA GLU A 166 -13.01 8.45 -26.41
C GLU A 166 -12.27 8.87 -27.70
N ASP A 167 -12.77 9.88 -28.44
CA ASP A 167 -12.18 10.29 -29.74
C ASP A 167 -11.74 11.79 -29.82
N GLU A 168 -11.34 12.42 -28.71
CA GLU A 168 -10.54 13.67 -28.80
C GLU A 168 -9.04 13.33 -28.81
N GLU A 169 -8.53 13.13 -30.03
CA GLU A 169 -7.11 13.04 -30.37
C GLU A 169 -6.37 14.24 -29.77
N LEU A 170 -5.49 14.01 -28.79
CA LEU A 170 -4.63 15.06 -28.23
C LEU A 170 -3.77 15.64 -29.35
N LEU A 171 -3.96 16.93 -29.64
CA LEU A 171 -3.07 17.67 -30.54
C LEU A 171 -1.66 17.71 -29.94
N ASP A 172 -0.71 17.17 -30.69
CA ASP A 172 0.72 17.14 -30.38
C ASP A 172 1.27 18.57 -30.25
N ASP A 173 1.95 18.87 -29.15
CA ASP A 173 2.44 20.20 -28.77
C ASP A 173 3.68 20.68 -29.59
N GLU A 174 3.95 20.05 -30.75
CA GLU A 174 5.07 20.41 -31.64
C GLU A 174 4.77 21.51 -32.68
N ASP A 175 3.55 22.07 -32.75
CA ASP A 175 3.19 23.13 -33.72
C ASP A 175 2.96 24.52 -33.09
N ILE A 176 3.69 24.87 -32.02
CA ILE A 176 3.77 26.27 -31.59
C ILE A 176 4.79 26.99 -32.47
N GLU A 177 4.30 27.57 -33.57
CA GLU A 177 5.08 28.47 -34.41
C GLU A 177 5.77 29.58 -33.58
N GLU A 178 7.09 29.64 -33.73
CA GLU A 178 7.98 30.64 -33.17
C GLU A 178 7.61 32.05 -33.67
N SER A 179 6.71 32.75 -32.98
CA SER A 179 6.49 34.17 -33.23
C SER A 179 7.57 35.01 -32.52
N VAL A 180 8.71 35.18 -33.20
CA VAL A 180 9.72 36.18 -32.85
C VAL A 180 9.10 37.58 -32.97
N THR A 181 9.05 38.35 -31.87
CA THR A 181 9.31 39.80 -31.95
C THR A 181 10.00 40.33 -30.68
N PRO A 182 10.90 41.33 -30.82
CA PRO A 182 11.88 41.68 -29.79
C PRO A 182 11.51 42.99 -29.06
N ALA A 183 11.82 43.09 -27.76
CA ALA A 183 12.01 44.37 -27.10
C ALA A 183 12.88 44.24 -25.83
N GLU A 184 14.07 44.81 -25.95
CA GLU A 184 15.01 45.28 -24.94
C GLU A 184 14.53 45.39 -23.48
N ALA A 185 15.26 44.73 -22.57
CA ALA A 185 15.43 45.22 -21.20
C ALA A 185 16.93 45.16 -20.84
N ASN A 186 17.58 46.28 -21.10
CA ASN A 186 18.95 46.60 -20.77
C ASN A 186 19.11 46.68 -19.23
N ILE A 187 19.95 45.83 -18.62
CA ILE A 187 20.38 46.00 -17.23
C ILE A 187 21.91 46.17 -17.25
N PRO A 188 22.45 47.33 -16.84
CA PRO A 188 23.88 47.54 -16.82
C PRO A 188 24.48 46.83 -15.60
N SER A 189 25.58 46.11 -15.80
CA SER A 189 26.40 45.59 -14.72
C SER A 189 27.83 46.11 -14.91
N GLN A 190 28.23 46.97 -13.97
CA GLN A 190 29.58 47.50 -13.67
C GLN A 190 30.37 48.24 -14.76
#